data_AF-A0A6G9QQW6-F1
#
_entry.id   AF-A0A6G9QQW6-F1
#
_cell.length_a   1.000
_cell.length_b   1.000
_cell.length_c   1.000
_cell.angle_alpha   90.00
_cell.angle_beta   90.00
_cell.angle_gamma   90.00
#
_symmetry.space_group_name_H-M   'P 1'
#
loop_
_entity.id
_entity.type
_entity.pdbx_description
1 polymer ?
#
loop_
_entity_poly.entity_id
_entity_poly.type
_entity_poly.pdbx_seq_one_letter_code
_entity_poly.pdbx_strand_id
1 'polypeptide(L)' 'MLSVGILGVIVMYSGFLYLFFSGRSTAALPWFFLISPWLCIYFGLSQTQQVATLYWLKNKFSFSRK' A
#
# COMPACT_ATOMS: atom_id res chain seq x y z
N MET A 1 5.18 12.91 8.36
CA MET A 1 4.99 12.41 6.97
C MET A 1 4.42 10.99 6.94
N LEU A 2 4.88 10.06 7.79
CA LEU A 2 4.33 8.70 7.89
C LEU A 2 2.81 8.64 8.14
N SER A 3 2.30 9.52 9.01
CA SER A 3 0.86 9.64 9.33
C SER A 3 0.00 10.02 8.12
N VAL A 4 0.54 10.84 7.19
CA VAL A 4 -0.16 11.25 5.97
C VAL A 4 -0.25 10.07 5.00
N GLY A 5 0.79 9.22 4.93
CA GLY A 5 0.77 7.99 4.15
C GLY A 5 -0.26 6.98 4.67
N ILE A 6 -0.34 6.80 6.00
CA ILE A 6 -1.36 5.93 6.63
C ILE A 6 -2.77 6.48 6.36
N LEU A 7 -2.96 7.79 6.50
CA LEU A 7 -4.25 8.43 6.20
C LEU A 7 -4.64 8.26 4.72
N GLY A 8 -3.67 8.38 3.80
CA GLY A 8 -3.86 8.16 2.37
C GLY A 8 -4.28 6.73 2.03
N VAL A 9 -3.68 5.73 2.69
CA VAL A 9 -4.12 4.32 2.60
C VAL A 9 -5.57 4.19 3.07
N ILE A 10 -5.90 4.70 4.26
CA ILE A 10 -7.26 4.60 4.82
C ILE A 10 -8.29 5.20 3.86
N VAL A 11 -8.02 6.41 3.33
CA VAL A 11 -8.92 7.10 2.39
C VAL A 11 -9.07 6.31 1.09
N MET A 12 -7.98 5.84 0.48
CA MET A 12 -8.03 5.03 -0.75
C MET A 12 -8.82 3.73 -0.59
N TYR A 13 -8.56 2.97 0.47
CA TYR A 13 -9.28 1.72 0.72
C TYR A 13 -10.74 1.96 1.11
N SER A 14 -11.04 3.00 1.88
CA SER A 14 -12.42 3.39 2.23
C SER A 14 -13.22 3.82 0.99
N GLY A 15 -12.60 4.54 0.05
CA GLY A 15 -13.23 4.93 -1.22
C GLY A 15 -13.53 3.72 -2.10
N PHE A 16 -12.60 2.75 -2.15
CA PHE A 16 -12.81 1.50 -2.87
C PHE A 16 -13.93 0.66 -2.24
N LEU A 17 -13.97 0.57 -0.92
CA LEU A 17 -15.02 -0.12 -0.17
C LEU A 17 -16.39 0.54 -0.39
N TYR A 18 -16.45 1.87 -0.37
CA TYR A 18 -17.67 2.63 -0.67
C TYR A 18 -18.17 2.37 -2.11
N LEU A 19 -17.26 2.34 -3.09
CA LEU A 19 -17.59 2.03 -4.49
C LEU A 19 -18.07 0.58 -4.65
N PHE A 20 -17.46 -0.35 -3.91
CA PHE A 20 -17.85 -1.76 -3.88
C PHE A 20 -19.28 -1.95 -3.36
N PHE A 21 -19.63 -1.30 -2.24
CA PHE A 21 -21.00 -1.33 -1.71
C PHE A 21 -22.01 -0.57 -2.58
N SER A 22 -21.57 0.44 -3.33
CA SER A 22 -22.43 1.21 -4.24
C SER A 22 -22.70 0.49 -5.57
N GLY A 23 -22.13 -0.70 -5.81
CA GLY A 23 -22.38 -1.49 -7.01
C GLY A 23 -21.86 -0.88 -8.32
N ARG A 24 -21.02 0.16 -8.26
CA ARG A 24 -20.39 0.73 -9.45
C ARG A 24 -19.23 -0.16 -9.89
N SER A 25 -19.09 -0.38 -11.20
CA SER A 25 -17.95 -1.09 -11.78
C SER A 25 -16.62 -0.45 -11.36
N THR A 26 -15.92 -1.10 -10.43
CA THR A 26 -14.56 -0.75 -10.01
C THR A 26 -13.49 -1.16 -11.02
N ALA A 27 -13.89 -1.81 -12.12
CA ALA A 27 -13.01 -2.22 -13.22
C ALA A 27 -12.24 -1.06 -13.88
N ALA A 28 -12.74 0.18 -13.73
CA ALA A 28 -12.09 1.38 -14.25
C ALA A 28 -11.02 1.97 -13.31
N LEU A 29 -10.86 1.49 -12.08
CA LEU A 29 -9.82 1.98 -11.18
C LEU A 29 -8.52 1.22 -11.45
N PRO A 30 -7.51 1.88 -12.03
CA PRO A 30 -6.25 1.21 -12.28
C PRO A 30 -5.62 0.83 -10.94
N TRP A 31 -5.22 -0.44 -10.82
CA TRP A 31 -4.55 -1.02 -9.65
C TRP A 31 -3.36 -0.20 -9.14
N PHE A 32 -2.79 0.66 -9.99
CA PHE A 32 -1.77 1.64 -9.63
C PHE A 32 -2.19 2.57 -8.47
N PHE A 33 -3.48 2.93 -8.37
CA PHE A 33 -3.98 3.73 -7.24
C PHE A 33 -3.91 2.98 -5.91
N LEU A 34 -3.98 1.65 -5.91
CA LEU A 34 -3.81 0.88 -4.67
C LEU A 34 -2.34 0.79 -4.24
N ILE A 35 -1.39 0.83 -5.17
CA ILE A 35 0.05 0.72 -4.88
C ILE A 35 0.66 2.08 -4.53
N SER A 36 0.14 3.17 -5.09
CA SER A 36 0.63 4.54 -4.86
C SER A 36 0.75 4.93 -3.38
N PRO A 37 -0.25 4.67 -2.50
CA PRO A 37 -0.15 4.94 -1.07
C PRO A 37 0.98 4.18 -0.36
N TRP A 38 1.25 2.95 -0.79
CA TRP A 38 2.34 2.13 -0.24
C TRP A 38 3.71 2.67 -0.64
N LEU A 39 3.86 3.13 -1.88
CA LEU A 39 5.05 3.87 -2.33
C LEU A 39 5.23 5.16 -1.51
N CYS A 40 4.16 5.93 -1.29
CA CYS A 40 4.20 7.14 -0.48
C CYS A 40 4.61 6.88 0.97
N ILE A 41 4.12 5.80 1.58
CA ILE A 41 4.57 5.39 2.92
C ILE A 41 6.04 5.04 2.88
N TYR A 42 6.48 4.20 1.94
CA TYR A 42 7.89 3.77 1.83
C TYR A 42 8.85 4.96 1.67
N PHE A 43 8.54 5.94 0.82
CA PHE A 43 9.36 7.15 0.68
C PHE A 43 9.28 8.09 1.89
N GLY A 44 8.24 7.98 2.72
CA GLY A 44 8.09 8.72 3.97
C GLY A 44 8.80 8.10 5.18
N LEU A 45 9.34 6.87 5.06
CA LEU A 45 10.16 6.22 6.08
C LEU A 45 11.60 6.74 6.06
N SER A 46 12.28 6.67 7.20
CA SER A 46 13.72 6.93 7.25
C SER A 46 14.52 5.83 6.52
N GLN A 47 15.72 6.17 6.04
CA GLN A 47 16.59 5.25 5.28
C GLN A 47 16.82 3.91 5.99
N THR A 48 16.98 3.93 7.31
CA THR A 48 17.15 2.71 8.12
C THR A 48 15.90 1.82 8.12
N GLN A 49 14.71 2.42 8.19
CA GLN A 49 13.44 1.70 8.17
C GLN A 49 13.10 1.18 6.76
N GLN A 50 13.49 1.89 5.70
CA GLN A 50 13.37 1.41 4.32
C GLN A 50 14.19 0.13 4.11
N VAL A 51 15.45 0.15 4.54
CA VAL A 51 16.35 -1.01 4.45
C VAL A 51 15.78 -2.18 5.28
N ALA A 52 15.34 -1.93 6.52
CA ALA A 52 14.71 -2.96 7.34
C ALA A 52 13.47 -3.58 6.68
N THR A 53 12.66 -2.76 6.00
CA THR A 53 11.46 -3.23 5.26
C THR A 53 11.85 -4.11 4.07
N LEU A 54 12.90 -3.73 3.32
CA LEU A 54 13.43 -4.55 2.23
C LEU A 54 13.99 -5.89 2.73
N TYR A 55 14.72 -5.89 3.85
CA TYR A 55 15.21 -7.13 4.47
C TYR A 55 14.05 -8.02 4.94
N TRP A 56 13.03 -7.44 5.58
CA TRP A 56 11.82 -8.17 5.97
C TRP A 56 11.08 -8.75 4.76
N LEU A 57 10.95 -7.99 3.68
CA LEU A 57 10.28 -8.42 2.44
C LEU A 57 11.07 -9.52 1.74
N LYS A 58 12.40 -9.39 1.67
CA LYS A 58 13.30 -10.43 1.13
C LYS A 58 13.21 -11.72 1.95
N ASN A 59 13.19 -11.63 3.28
CA ASN A 59 13.07 -12.81 4.14
C ASN A 59 11.70 -13.48 3.97
N LYS A 60 10.63 -12.70 3.87
CA LYS A 60 9.27 -13.21 3.68
C LYS A 60 9.07 -13.87 2.31
N PHE A 61 9.62 -13.31 1.23
CA PHE A 61 9.59 -13.94 -0.09
C PHE A 61 10.55 -15.13 -0.22
N SER A 62 11.69 -15.10 0.47
CA SER A 62 12.61 -16.25 0.53
C SER A 62 12.02 -17.45 1.27
N PHE A 63 11.07 -17.24 2.18
CA PHE A 63 10.37 -18.31 2.89
C PHE A 63 9.34 -19.04 2.01
N SER A 64 8.88 -18.43 0.92
CA SER A 64 7.94 -19.04 -0.05
C SER A 64 8.62 -19.96 -1.07
N ARG A 65 9.83 -20.48 -0.75
CA ARG A 65 10.65 -21.35 -1.61
C ARG A 65 11.05 -22.65 -0.91
N LYS A 66 10.27 -23.13 0.04
CA LYS A 66 10.37 -24.50 0.58
C LYS A 66 8.99 -25.12 0.71
#